data_AF-A0A1I4ABM1-F1
#
_entry.id   AF-A0A1I4ABM1-F1
#
_cell.length_a   1.000
_cell.length_b   1.000
_cell.length_c   1.000
_cell.angle_alpha   90.00
_cell.angle_beta   90.00
_cell.angle_gamma   90.00
#
_symmetry.space_group_name_H-M   'P 1'
#
loop_
_entity.id
_entity.type
_entity.pdbx_description
1 polymer ?
#
loop_
_entity_poly.entity_id
_entity_poly.type
_entity_poly.pdbx_seq_one_letter_code
_entity_poly.pdbx_strand_id
1 'polypeptide(L)'
;MKITGSWQIAHLSESQRFVLYAGAYLEASRSVCLRMRAEDTENTWPNAAVTMMLAAHAVELFLKGVIHSRDPKALAKIHRIDQLAETYYGLFPEEEFAFDVPFQGDYPGFSEDEIATLKKEEPIPSILFRYPVKSSGVEWQGVHGFEAQGFLELIAELRDVFSRISDRI
;
A
#
# COMPACT_ATOMS: atom_id res chain seq x y z
N MET A 1 -20.05 1.46 28.28
CA MET A 1 -19.39 1.95 27.06
C MET A 1 -18.12 1.15 26.85
N LYS A 2 -17.95 0.50 25.69
CA LYS A 2 -16.71 -0.21 25.35
C LYS A 2 -15.80 0.78 24.63
N ILE A 3 -14.64 1.08 25.21
CA ILE A 3 -13.67 2.04 24.65
C ILE A 3 -12.57 1.24 23.94
N THR A 4 -12.25 1.64 22.71
CA THR A 4 -11.11 1.14 21.92
C THR A 4 -9.97 2.15 22.03
N GLY A 5 -8.74 1.69 22.20
CA GLY A 5 -7.58 2.59 22.37
C GLY A 5 -6.24 1.89 22.19
N SER A 6 -5.18 2.69 22.05
CA SER A 6 -3.83 2.20 21.69
C SER A 6 -3.24 1.20 22.68
N TRP A 7 -3.70 1.22 23.95
CA TRP A 7 -3.27 0.25 24.97
C TRP A 7 -3.61 -1.20 24.61
N GLN A 8 -4.61 -1.44 23.74
CA GLN A 8 -5.00 -2.79 23.32
C GLN A 8 -3.91 -3.51 22.53
N ILE A 9 -3.00 -2.78 21.89
CA ILE A 9 -1.88 -3.33 21.11
C ILE A 9 -0.52 -2.92 21.69
N ALA A 10 -0.48 -2.25 22.85
CA ALA A 10 0.74 -1.74 23.44
C ALA A 10 1.73 -2.84 23.89
N HIS A 11 1.27 -4.09 23.98
CA HIS A 11 2.11 -5.25 24.30
C HIS A 11 2.74 -5.90 23.06
N LEU A 12 2.31 -5.52 21.85
CA LEU A 12 2.83 -6.06 20.60
C LEU A 12 4.10 -5.34 20.17
N SER A 13 4.94 -6.03 19.39
CA SER A 13 6.13 -5.44 18.76
C SER A 13 5.76 -4.38 17.73
N GLU A 14 6.70 -3.51 17.37
CA GLU A 14 6.48 -2.49 16.34
C GLU A 14 6.11 -3.11 14.98
N SER A 15 6.80 -4.19 14.60
CA SER A 15 6.47 -5.01 13.43
C SER A 15 5.01 -5.51 13.44
N GLN A 16 4.56 -6.11 14.55
CA GLN A 16 3.19 -6.61 14.68
C GLN A 16 2.16 -5.48 14.59
N ARG A 17 2.46 -4.31 15.16
CA ARG A 17 1.58 -3.14 15.05
C ARG A 17 1.47 -2.69 13.60
N PHE A 18 2.58 -2.60 12.86
CA PHE A 18 2.54 -2.24 11.44
C PHE A 18 1.66 -3.19 10.63
N VAL A 19 1.79 -4.50 10.83
CA VAL A 19 0.94 -5.52 10.20
C VAL A 19 -0.54 -5.33 10.55
N LEU A 20 -0.87 -5.06 11.82
CA LEU A 20 -2.26 -4.81 12.23
C LEU A 20 -2.84 -3.54 11.60
N TYR A 21 -2.06 -2.46 11.55
CA TYR A 21 -2.48 -1.23 10.86
C TYR A 21 -2.65 -1.46 9.36
N ALA A 22 -1.76 -2.22 8.72
CA ALA A 22 -1.87 -2.58 7.31
C ALA A 22 -3.21 -3.29 7.01
N GLY A 23 -3.58 -4.28 7.82
CA GLY A 23 -4.87 -4.97 7.71
C GLY A 23 -6.06 -4.01 7.88
N ALA A 24 -5.99 -3.08 8.83
CA ALA A 24 -7.06 -2.10 9.05
C ALA A 24 -7.23 -1.12 7.88
N TYR A 25 -6.12 -0.64 7.29
CA TYR A 25 -6.17 0.21 6.09
C TYR A 25 -6.71 -0.54 4.88
N LEU A 26 -6.33 -1.81 4.71
CA LEU A 26 -6.83 -2.64 3.62
C LEU A 26 -8.34 -2.89 3.73
N GLU A 27 -8.85 -3.14 4.94
CA GLU A 27 -10.29 -3.29 5.19
C GLU A 27 -11.07 -1.98 4.99
N ALA A 28 -10.46 -0.84 5.33
CA ALA A 28 -11.04 0.46 5.02
C ALA A 28 -11.14 0.68 3.49
N SER A 29 -10.09 0.32 2.74
CA SER A 29 -10.10 0.34 1.27
C SER A 29 -11.23 -0.54 0.72
N ARG A 30 -11.36 -1.78 1.23
CA ARG A 30 -12.43 -2.72 0.89
C ARG A 30 -13.81 -2.11 1.10
N SER A 31 -14.02 -1.46 2.24
CA SER A 31 -15.31 -0.86 2.60
C SER A 31 -15.71 0.23 1.62
N VAL A 32 -14.76 1.04 1.13
CA VAL A 32 -15.05 2.05 0.10
C VAL A 32 -15.40 1.39 -1.24
N CYS A 33 -14.62 0.40 -1.69
CA CYS A 33 -14.93 -0.40 -2.89
C CYS A 33 -16.35 -0.99 -2.86
N LEU A 34 -16.75 -1.57 -1.72
CA LEU A 34 -18.07 -2.19 -1.57
C LEU A 34 -19.19 -1.16 -1.71
N ARG A 35 -19.02 0.05 -1.17
CA ARG A 35 -19.98 1.16 -1.36
C ARG A 35 -20.04 1.60 -2.83
N MET A 36 -18.89 1.80 -3.47
CA MET A 36 -18.81 2.17 -4.89
C MET A 36 -19.49 1.16 -5.81
N ARG A 37 -19.43 -0.13 -5.47
CA ARG A 37 -20.10 -1.20 -6.22
C ARG A 37 -21.61 -1.26 -5.97
N ALA A 38 -22.04 -0.92 -4.77
CA ALA A 38 -23.45 -1.00 -4.38
C ALA A 38 -24.25 0.23 -4.84
N GLU A 39 -23.61 1.40 -4.90
CA GLU A 39 -24.27 2.67 -5.16
C GLU A 39 -23.51 3.48 -6.22
N ASP A 40 -24.14 3.72 -7.38
CA ASP A 40 -23.54 4.51 -8.47
C ASP A 40 -23.16 5.93 -8.03
N THR A 41 -23.87 6.50 -7.05
CA THR A 41 -23.55 7.81 -6.45
C THR A 41 -22.24 7.82 -5.66
N GLU A 42 -21.81 6.66 -5.16
CA GLU A 42 -20.52 6.50 -4.51
C GLU A 42 -19.41 6.19 -5.52
N ASN A 43 -19.74 5.73 -6.74
CA ASN A 43 -18.78 5.42 -7.79
C ASN A 43 -18.17 6.69 -8.42
N THR A 44 -17.30 7.35 -7.67
CA THR A 44 -16.69 8.64 -8.00
C THR A 44 -15.17 8.58 -7.94
N TRP A 45 -14.52 9.47 -8.68
CA TRP A 45 -13.06 9.58 -8.66
C TRP A 45 -12.47 9.86 -7.26
N PRO A 46 -13.03 10.74 -6.42
CA PRO A 46 -12.53 10.92 -5.05
C PRO A 46 -12.57 9.63 -4.22
N ASN A 47 -13.64 8.83 -4.32
CA ASN A 47 -13.72 7.55 -3.64
C ASN A 47 -12.73 6.52 -4.21
N ALA A 48 -12.53 6.50 -5.53
CA ALA A 48 -11.49 5.70 -6.17
C ALA A 48 -10.09 6.07 -5.64
N ALA A 49 -9.74 7.37 -5.63
CA ALA A 49 -8.47 7.86 -5.14
C ALA A 49 -8.24 7.51 -3.66
N VAL A 50 -9.24 7.70 -2.82
CA VAL A 50 -9.18 7.30 -1.39
C VAL A 50 -8.95 5.79 -1.26
N THR A 51 -9.66 4.98 -2.05
CA THR A 51 -9.51 3.52 -2.06
C THR A 51 -8.09 3.10 -2.40
N MET A 52 -7.52 3.66 -3.47
CA MET A 52 -6.14 3.40 -3.90
C MET A 52 -5.12 3.88 -2.85
N MET A 53 -5.34 5.04 -2.25
CA MET A 53 -4.49 5.57 -1.18
C MET A 53 -4.44 4.62 0.03
N LEU A 54 -5.60 4.15 0.48
CA LEU A 54 -5.72 3.24 1.62
C LEU A 54 -5.03 1.90 1.33
N ALA A 55 -5.22 1.33 0.13
CA ALA A 55 -4.58 0.07 -0.26
C ALA A 55 -3.07 0.21 -0.41
N ALA A 56 -2.59 1.27 -1.07
CA ALA A 56 -1.16 1.52 -1.20
C ALA A 56 -0.49 1.73 0.17
N HIS A 57 -1.15 2.45 1.07
CA HIS A 57 -0.63 2.64 2.43
C HIS A 57 -0.67 1.34 3.25
N ALA A 58 -1.69 0.49 3.05
CA ALA A 58 -1.71 -0.84 3.64
C ALA A 58 -0.49 -1.67 3.21
N VAL A 59 -0.16 -1.68 1.92
CA VAL A 59 1.03 -2.38 1.39
C VAL A 59 2.33 -1.79 1.95
N GLU A 60 2.45 -0.46 2.01
CA GLU A 60 3.60 0.22 2.63
C GLU A 60 3.80 -0.25 4.08
N LEU A 61 2.74 -0.21 4.91
CA LEU A 61 2.84 -0.61 6.31
C LEU A 61 3.09 -2.10 6.47
N PHE A 62 2.50 -2.93 5.62
CA PHE A 62 2.74 -4.37 5.65
C PHE A 62 4.22 -4.68 5.37
N LEU A 63 4.77 -4.15 4.28
CA LEU A 63 6.18 -4.30 3.94
C LEU A 63 7.08 -3.80 5.07
N LYS A 64 6.74 -2.66 5.67
CA LYS A 64 7.47 -2.15 6.83
C LYS A 64 7.43 -3.09 8.02
N GLY A 65 6.26 -3.65 8.32
CA GLY A 65 6.08 -4.62 9.40
C GLY A 65 6.92 -5.87 9.20
N VAL A 66 6.85 -6.48 8.01
CA VAL A 66 7.59 -7.71 7.71
C VAL A 66 9.10 -7.46 7.65
N ILE A 67 9.57 -6.36 7.03
CA ILE A 67 10.99 -6.00 7.01
C ILE A 67 11.50 -5.77 8.44
N HIS A 68 10.74 -5.04 9.28
CA HIS A 68 11.10 -4.82 10.68
C HIS A 68 11.24 -6.13 11.46
N SER A 69 10.48 -7.18 11.12
CA SER A 69 10.55 -8.46 11.83
C SER A 69 11.91 -9.15 11.66
N ARG A 70 12.55 -9.03 10.48
CA ARG A 70 13.86 -9.63 10.18
C ARG A 70 15.02 -8.66 10.42
N ASP A 71 14.88 -7.39 10.04
CA ASP A 71 15.90 -6.36 10.23
C ASP A 71 15.28 -5.03 10.66
N PRO A 72 15.22 -4.75 11.98
CA PRO A 72 14.73 -3.48 12.52
C PRO A 72 15.50 -2.24 12.00
N LYS A 73 16.73 -2.38 11.50
CA LYS A 73 17.55 -1.27 11.01
C LYS A 73 17.29 -0.94 9.54
N ALA A 74 16.72 -1.86 8.77
CA ALA A 74 16.44 -1.69 7.34
C ALA A 74 15.36 -0.63 7.04
N LEU A 75 14.63 -0.16 8.06
CA LEU A 75 13.49 0.75 7.88
C LEU A 75 13.81 2.23 7.74
N ALA A 76 15.05 2.66 8.00
CA ALA A 76 15.35 4.07 8.13
C ALA A 76 15.08 4.83 6.80
N LYS A 77 13.96 5.57 6.78
CA LYS A 77 13.55 6.58 5.77
C LYS A 77 13.00 6.05 4.44
N ILE A 78 12.67 4.76 4.33
CA ILE A 78 12.05 4.21 3.11
C ILE A 78 10.53 4.33 3.19
N HIS A 79 9.94 5.06 2.24
CA HIS A 79 8.48 5.23 2.09
C HIS A 79 7.95 4.77 0.74
N ARG A 80 8.83 4.62 -0.26
CA ARG A 80 8.40 4.17 -1.58
C ARG A 80 8.24 2.65 -1.57
N ILE A 81 7.14 2.18 -2.16
CA ILE A 81 6.81 0.75 -2.20
C ILE A 81 7.82 -0.03 -3.04
N ASP A 82 8.36 0.54 -4.12
CA ASP A 82 9.39 -0.11 -4.94
C ASP A 82 10.68 -0.40 -4.14
N GLN A 83 11.15 0.56 -3.34
CA GLN A 83 12.32 0.37 -2.47
C GLN A 83 12.04 -0.61 -1.32
N LEU A 84 10.82 -0.58 -0.77
CA LEU A 84 10.39 -1.55 0.23
C LEU A 84 10.30 -2.96 -0.38
N ALA A 85 9.82 -3.10 -1.61
CA ALA A 85 9.73 -4.37 -2.33
C ALA A 85 11.12 -4.95 -2.58
N GLU A 86 12.07 -4.14 -3.06
CA GLU A 86 13.47 -4.56 -3.24
C GLU A 86 14.09 -5.07 -1.93
N THR A 87 13.90 -4.32 -0.84
CA THR A 87 14.37 -4.72 0.50
C THR A 87 13.70 -6.02 0.96
N TYR A 88 12.39 -6.15 0.73
CA TYR A 88 11.62 -7.33 1.05
C TYR A 88 12.14 -8.57 0.32
N TYR A 89 12.31 -8.51 -1.00
CA TYR A 89 12.80 -9.63 -1.80
C TYR A 89 14.22 -10.05 -1.39
N GLY A 90 15.08 -9.09 -1.02
CA GLY A 90 16.42 -9.40 -0.51
C GLY A 90 16.39 -10.09 0.86
N LEU A 91 15.45 -9.73 1.73
CA LEU A 91 15.31 -10.31 3.06
C LEU A 91 14.51 -11.60 3.10
N PHE A 92 13.58 -11.83 2.17
CA PHE A 92 12.63 -12.94 2.12
C PHE A 92 12.66 -13.67 0.75
N PRO A 93 13.79 -14.31 0.39
CA PRO A 93 13.92 -14.98 -0.90
C PRO A 93 13.16 -16.32 -0.97
N GLU A 94 12.62 -16.81 0.15
CA GLU A 94 12.00 -18.13 0.21
C GLU A 94 10.59 -18.14 -0.42
N GLU A 95 10.26 -19.20 -1.14
CA GLU A 95 8.99 -19.33 -1.91
C GLU A 95 7.73 -19.11 -1.05
N GLU A 96 7.76 -19.49 0.23
CA GLU A 96 6.62 -19.30 1.13
C GLU A 96 6.31 -17.84 1.46
N PHE A 97 7.27 -16.94 1.20
CA PHE A 97 7.15 -15.49 1.31
C PHE A 97 6.98 -14.82 -0.07
N ALA A 98 7.03 -15.56 -1.18
CA ALA A 98 6.87 -14.99 -2.51
C ALA A 98 5.46 -14.41 -2.70
N PHE A 99 5.38 -13.15 -3.12
CA PHE A 99 4.16 -12.53 -3.65
C PHE A 99 4.52 -11.35 -4.56
N ASP A 100 3.63 -11.00 -5.47
CA ASP A 100 3.82 -9.84 -6.34
C ASP A 100 3.37 -8.57 -5.61
N VAL A 101 4.31 -7.69 -5.32
CA VAL A 101 4.03 -6.44 -4.59
C VAL A 101 3.35 -5.44 -5.54
N PRO A 102 2.09 -5.04 -5.31
CA PRO A 102 1.43 -4.07 -6.20
C PRO A 102 1.91 -2.64 -5.93
N PHE A 103 1.44 -1.70 -6.75
CA PHE A 103 1.77 -0.26 -6.65
C PHE A 103 3.26 0.07 -6.87
N GLN A 104 3.97 -0.84 -7.53
CA GLN A 104 5.26 -0.57 -8.13
C GLN A 104 5.02 0.13 -9.49
N GLY A 105 5.86 1.11 -9.83
CA GLY A 105 5.80 1.75 -11.15
C GLY A 105 6.32 0.81 -12.22
N ASP A 106 5.58 0.67 -13.32
CA ASP A 106 6.03 -0.02 -14.53
C ASP A 106 6.48 1.01 -15.58
N TYR A 107 7.62 0.76 -16.22
CA TYR A 107 8.26 1.69 -17.15
C TYR A 107 8.68 0.96 -18.44
N PRO A 108 7.73 0.43 -19.21
CA PRO A 108 8.05 -0.33 -20.42
C PRO A 108 8.71 0.59 -21.46
N GLY A 109 9.88 0.18 -21.96
CA GLY A 109 10.60 0.90 -23.01
C GLY A 109 11.49 2.04 -22.54
N PHE A 110 11.63 2.26 -21.22
CA PHE A 110 12.57 3.23 -20.65
C PHE A 110 13.87 2.54 -20.20
N SER A 111 14.99 3.23 -20.33
CA SER A 111 16.28 2.83 -19.76
C SER A 111 16.32 3.03 -18.25
N GLU A 112 17.26 2.37 -17.55
CA GLU A 112 17.44 2.52 -16.09
C GLU A 112 17.66 3.98 -15.66
N ASP A 113 18.41 4.76 -16.44
CA ASP A 113 18.67 6.18 -16.17
C ASP A 113 17.40 7.04 -16.31
N GLU A 114 16.56 6.75 -17.31
CA GLU A 114 15.27 7.41 -17.50
C GLU A 114 14.31 7.05 -16.37
N ILE A 115 14.25 5.78 -15.98
CA ILE A 115 13.44 5.30 -14.84
C ILE A 115 13.88 5.99 -13.55
N ALA A 116 15.19 6.08 -13.29
CA ALA A 116 15.72 6.73 -12.10
C ALA A 116 15.38 8.23 -12.06
N THR A 117 15.28 8.87 -13.23
CA THR A 117 14.86 10.27 -13.35
C THR A 117 13.35 10.42 -13.09
N LEU A 118 12.52 9.58 -13.71
CA LEU A 118 11.06 9.58 -13.51
C LEU A 118 10.70 9.30 -12.04
N LYS A 119 11.34 8.32 -11.40
CA LYS A 119 11.12 7.98 -9.99
C LYS A 119 11.44 9.13 -9.02
N LYS A 120 12.34 10.05 -9.37
CA LYS A 120 12.64 11.25 -8.55
C LYS A 120 11.53 12.29 -8.63
N GLU A 121 10.83 12.36 -9.75
CA GLU A 121 9.76 13.33 -9.99
C GLU A 121 8.38 12.79 -9.58
N GLU A 122 8.23 11.47 -9.54
CA GLU A 122 6.99 10.83 -9.13
C GLU A 122 6.68 11.01 -7.64
N PRO A 123 5.48 11.51 -7.31
CA PRO A 123 5.03 11.54 -5.93
C PRO A 123 4.89 10.12 -5.37
N ILE A 124 5.15 9.98 -4.07
CA ILE A 124 4.74 8.75 -3.36
C ILE A 124 3.22 8.57 -3.43
N PRO A 125 2.70 7.33 -3.48
CA PRO A 125 1.26 7.08 -3.60
C PRO A 125 0.40 7.82 -2.55
N SER A 126 0.90 7.93 -1.32
CA SER A 126 0.20 8.65 -0.24
C SER A 126 0.05 10.15 -0.46
N ILE A 127 0.84 10.76 -1.35
CA ILE A 127 0.71 12.14 -1.82
C ILE A 127 -0.17 12.19 -3.07
N LEU A 128 0.12 11.34 -4.07
CA LEU A 128 -0.58 11.31 -5.36
C LEU A 128 -2.10 11.21 -5.19
N PHE A 129 -2.54 10.28 -4.34
CA PHE A 129 -3.97 10.02 -4.16
C PHE A 129 -4.63 10.86 -3.07
N ARG A 130 -3.85 11.59 -2.26
CA ARG A 130 -4.37 12.43 -1.18
C ARG A 130 -4.77 13.82 -1.65
N TYR A 131 -4.02 14.37 -2.60
CA TYR A 131 -4.24 15.73 -3.08
C TYR A 131 -4.74 15.69 -4.52
N PRO A 132 -5.80 16.46 -4.86
CA PRO A 132 -6.35 16.47 -6.22
C PRO A 132 -5.36 17.04 -7.25
N VAL A 133 -4.46 17.92 -6.82
CA VAL A 133 -3.43 18.56 -7.63
C VAL A 133 -2.13 18.69 -6.85
N LYS A 134 -1.03 19.00 -7.54
CA LYS A 134 0.26 19.33 -6.93
C LYS A 134 0.15 20.58 -6.05
N SER A 135 1.10 20.76 -5.14
CA SER A 135 1.20 22.00 -4.34
C SER A 135 1.35 23.28 -5.17
N SER A 136 1.82 23.16 -6.42
CA SER A 136 1.88 24.23 -7.40
C SER A 136 0.55 24.57 -8.06
N GLY A 137 -0.53 23.83 -7.77
CA GLY A 137 -1.83 23.94 -8.45
C GLY A 137 -1.89 23.27 -9.82
N VAL A 138 -0.82 22.56 -10.22
CA VAL A 138 -0.75 21.83 -11.49
C VAL A 138 -1.32 20.43 -11.33
N GLU A 139 -2.07 19.96 -12.32
CA GLU A 139 -2.60 18.60 -12.38
C GLU A 139 -1.49 17.54 -12.29
N TRP A 140 -1.85 16.38 -11.74
CA TRP A 140 -1.00 15.19 -11.83
C TRP A 140 -0.88 14.76 -13.29
N GLN A 141 0.32 14.29 -13.67
CA GLN A 141 0.55 13.79 -15.02
C GLN A 141 0.03 12.36 -15.12
N GLY A 142 -0.69 12.04 -16.20
CA GLY A 142 -1.22 10.72 -16.48
C GLY A 142 -2.75 10.64 -16.47
N VAL A 143 -3.28 9.59 -17.10
CA VAL A 143 -4.70 9.21 -17.00
C VAL A 143 -4.77 8.06 -16.01
N HIS A 144 -5.51 8.26 -14.92
CA HIS A 144 -5.74 7.22 -13.94
C HIS A 144 -7.14 6.64 -14.09
N GLY A 145 -7.23 5.31 -14.17
CA GLY A 145 -8.47 4.55 -14.19
C GLY A 145 -8.66 3.78 -12.89
N PHE A 146 -9.90 3.49 -12.54
CA PHE A 146 -10.24 2.66 -11.40
C PHE A 146 -11.53 1.89 -11.70
N GLU A 147 -11.54 0.61 -11.34
CA GLU A 147 -12.69 -0.28 -11.47
C GLU A 147 -12.84 -1.03 -10.15
N ALA A 148 -14.00 -0.88 -9.50
CA ALA A 148 -14.19 -1.30 -8.11
C ALA A 148 -14.15 -2.82 -7.93
N GLN A 149 -14.65 -3.60 -8.89
CA GLN A 149 -14.74 -5.05 -8.80
C GLN A 149 -13.36 -5.73 -8.91
N GLY A 150 -12.57 -5.37 -9.91
CA GLY A 150 -11.19 -5.85 -10.05
C GLY A 150 -10.31 -5.38 -8.88
N PHE A 151 -10.57 -4.18 -8.34
CA PHE A 151 -9.84 -3.74 -7.15
C PHE A 151 -10.22 -4.52 -5.89
N LEU A 152 -11.46 -5.02 -5.77
CA LEU A 152 -11.87 -5.92 -4.68
C LEU A 152 -11.14 -7.26 -4.74
N GLU A 153 -10.83 -7.76 -5.94
CA GLU A 153 -10.06 -8.99 -6.14
C GLU A 153 -8.61 -8.79 -5.67
N LEU A 154 -7.96 -7.70 -6.07
CA LEU A 154 -6.64 -7.31 -5.54
C LEU A 154 -6.63 -7.21 -4.00
N ILE A 155 -7.65 -6.60 -3.41
CA ILE A 155 -7.75 -6.48 -1.95
C ILE A 155 -7.88 -7.86 -1.27
N ALA A 156 -8.66 -8.78 -1.87
CA ALA A 156 -8.81 -10.13 -1.34
C ALA A 156 -7.48 -10.89 -1.39
N GLU A 157 -6.75 -10.80 -2.51
CA GLU A 157 -5.42 -11.39 -2.67
C GLU A 157 -4.43 -10.83 -1.64
N LEU A 158 -4.38 -9.50 -1.48
CA LEU A 158 -3.52 -8.85 -0.48
C LEU A 158 -3.84 -9.30 0.95
N ARG A 159 -5.12 -9.46 1.29
CA ARG A 159 -5.52 -9.93 2.62
C ARG A 159 -5.01 -11.34 2.88
N ASP A 160 -5.13 -12.22 1.90
CA ASP A 160 -4.69 -13.60 2.01
C ASP A 160 -3.15 -13.68 2.10
N VAL A 161 -2.44 -12.85 1.31
CA VAL A 161 -0.98 -12.68 1.41
C VAL A 161 -0.56 -12.17 2.78
N PHE A 162 -1.20 -11.10 3.28
CA PHE A 162 -0.86 -10.50 4.57
C PHE A 162 -1.02 -11.51 5.69
N SER A 163 -2.13 -12.25 5.72
CA SER A 163 -2.35 -13.30 6.72
C SER A 163 -1.28 -14.39 6.59
N ARG A 164 -1.10 -14.93 5.38
CA ARG A 164 -0.17 -16.03 5.10
C ARG A 164 1.24 -15.72 5.59
N ILE A 165 1.79 -14.56 5.25
CA ILE A 165 3.15 -14.17 5.64
C ILE A 165 3.22 -13.81 7.12
N SER A 166 2.23 -13.10 7.66
CA SER A 166 2.24 -12.67 9.07
C SER A 166 2.20 -13.85 10.05
N ASP A 167 1.61 -14.98 9.66
CA ASP A 167 1.59 -16.21 10.46
C ASP A 167 2.98 -16.90 10.55
N ARG A 168 3.96 -16.45 9.75
CA ARG A 168 5.31 -17.04 9.65
C ARG A 168 6.43 -16.14 10.17
N ILE A 169 6.11 -14.95 10.69
CA ILE A 169 7.09 -13.96 11.19
C ILE A 169 6.91 -13.63 12.66
#